data_AF-A0AAJ1SUS1-F1
#
_entry.id   AF-A0AAJ1SUS1-F1
#
_cell.length_a   1.000
_cell.length_b   1.000
_cell.length_c   1.000
_cell.angle_alpha   90.00
_cell.angle_beta   90.00
_cell.angle_gamma   90.00
#
_symmetry.space_group_name_H-M   'P 1'
#
loop_
_entity.id
_entity.type
_entity.pdbx_description
1 polymer ?
#
loop_
_entity_poly.entity_id
_entity_poly.type
_entity_poly.pdbx_seq_one_letter_code
_entity_poly.pdbx_strand_id
1 'polypeptide(L)'
;MRRTIWSLAAAFVTTIVFGSVYVTLQQIGRHEANIAPAAAASAQVQQTGSDIMTAPRLELTPDSGLFLIEYGQNNTPLSTSVTLHGSVPVIPDGVLETARAQGTDTVTWQPEPGLRMAVVAKHTAGKVVVAGQSLAPFEASDSRALAILAAGWLGSMSVLAGSYGALRLLERRQAGHHND
;
A
#
# COMPACT_ATOMS: atom_id res chain seq x y z
N MET A 1 -1.05 11.36 -42.21
CA MET A 1 -1.31 12.12 -40.96
C MET A 1 -2.48 11.59 -40.14
N ARG A 2 -3.66 11.31 -40.71
CA ARG A 2 -4.79 10.78 -39.92
C ARG A 2 -4.47 9.46 -39.18
N ARG A 3 -3.84 8.48 -39.85
CA ARG A 3 -3.51 7.16 -39.26
C ARG A 3 -2.48 7.24 -38.12
N THR A 4 -1.46 8.10 -38.24
CA THR A 4 -0.47 8.33 -37.17
C THR A 4 -1.09 8.92 -35.90
N ILE A 5 -2.03 9.85 -36.06
CA ILE A 5 -2.74 10.47 -34.93
C ILE A 5 -3.55 9.42 -34.18
N TRP A 6 -4.22 8.51 -34.88
CA TRP A 6 -5.00 7.44 -34.26
C TRP A 6 -4.14 6.43 -33.51
N SER A 7 -2.99 6.03 -34.07
CA SER A 7 -2.07 5.12 -33.37
C SER A 7 -1.47 5.75 -32.12
N LEU A 8 -1.11 7.04 -32.15
CA LEU A 8 -0.63 7.76 -30.98
C LEU A 8 -1.72 7.94 -29.92
N ALA A 9 -2.94 8.27 -30.34
CA ALA A 9 -4.09 8.36 -29.43
C ALA A 9 -4.38 7.02 -28.76
N ALA A 10 -4.34 5.91 -29.51
CA ALA A 10 -4.50 4.57 -28.96
C ALA A 10 -3.42 4.24 -27.92
N ALA A 11 -2.14 4.52 -28.21
CA ALA A 11 -1.05 4.27 -27.27
C ALA A 11 -1.19 5.09 -25.98
N PHE A 12 -1.61 6.35 -26.10
CA PHE A 12 -1.86 7.24 -24.97
C PHE A 12 -3.02 6.73 -24.10
N VAL A 13 -4.15 6.38 -24.71
CA VAL A 13 -5.32 5.81 -24.00
C VAL A 13 -4.94 4.52 -23.29
N THR A 14 -4.20 3.61 -23.94
CA THR A 14 -3.72 2.38 -23.30
C THR A 14 -2.86 2.70 -22.08
N THR A 15 -1.95 3.67 -22.17
CA THR A 15 -1.09 4.06 -21.04
C THR A 15 -1.91 4.62 -19.87
N ILE A 16 -2.91 5.46 -20.14
CA ILE A 16 -3.82 5.96 -19.09
C ILE A 16 -4.58 4.82 -18.43
N VAL A 17 -5.09 3.86 -19.20
CA VAL A 17 -5.86 2.72 -18.66
C VAL A 17 -5.00 1.86 -17.74
N PHE A 18 -3.80 1.46 -18.18
CA PHE A 18 -2.91 0.67 -17.33
C PHE A 18 -2.44 1.45 -16.10
N GLY A 19 -2.16 2.76 -16.27
CA GLY A 19 -1.76 3.64 -15.19
C GLY A 19 -2.86 3.84 -14.14
N SER A 20 -4.12 4.03 -14.55
CA SER A 20 -5.24 4.21 -13.62
C SER A 20 -5.53 2.93 -12.82
N VAL A 21 -5.44 1.76 -13.47
CA VAL A 21 -5.57 0.47 -12.79
C VAL A 21 -4.46 0.30 -11.76
N TYR A 22 -3.22 0.64 -12.10
CA TYR A 22 -2.10 0.57 -11.16
C TYR A 22 -2.32 1.47 -9.93
N VAL A 23 -2.66 2.75 -10.15
CA VAL A 23 -2.94 3.71 -9.06
C VAL A 23 -4.09 3.22 -8.17
N THR A 24 -5.13 2.63 -8.76
CA THR A 24 -6.27 2.09 -8.01
C THR A 24 -5.84 0.93 -7.11
N LEU A 25 -5.06 -0.03 -7.63
CA LEU A 25 -4.54 -1.15 -6.84
C LEU A 25 -3.62 -0.66 -5.71
N GLN A 26 -2.77 0.33 -5.99
CA GLN A 26 -1.89 0.93 -4.99
C GLN A 26 -2.69 1.64 -3.88
N GLN A 27 -3.76 2.34 -4.23
CA GLN A 27 -4.66 2.97 -3.26
C GLN A 27 -5.40 1.95 -2.39
N ILE A 28 -5.91 0.87 -2.99
CA ILE A 28 -6.55 -0.23 -2.25
C ILE A 28 -5.57 -0.83 -1.25
N GLY A 29 -4.34 -1.17 -1.69
CA GLY A 29 -3.32 -1.74 -0.81
C GLY A 29 -3.00 -0.86 0.40
N ARG A 30 -2.89 0.47 0.20
CA ARG A 30 -2.70 1.42 1.31
C ARG A 30 -3.90 1.50 2.23
N HIS A 31 -5.11 1.42 1.70
CA HIS A 31 -6.32 1.50 2.50
C HIS A 31 -6.48 0.25 3.38
N GLU A 32 -6.28 -0.95 2.80
CA GLU A 32 -6.31 -2.23 3.51
C GLU A 32 -5.25 -2.32 4.61
N ALA A 33 -4.05 -1.77 4.37
CA ALA A 33 -3.00 -1.67 5.38
C ALA A 33 -3.42 -0.84 6.61
N ASN A 34 -4.42 0.02 6.51
CA ASN A 34 -4.89 0.87 7.61
C ASN A 34 -6.21 0.36 8.25
N ILE A 35 -7.07 -0.35 7.51
CA ILE A 35 -8.39 -0.81 7.99
C ILE A 35 -8.26 -1.72 9.21
N ALA A 36 -7.46 -2.78 9.12
CA ALA A 36 -7.37 -3.77 10.21
C ALA A 36 -6.83 -3.17 11.52
N PRO A 37 -5.73 -2.37 11.53
CA PRO A 37 -5.29 -1.63 12.70
C PRO A 37 -6.34 -0.66 13.25
N ALA A 38 -7.02 0.11 12.39
CA ALA A 38 -8.04 1.06 12.85
C ALA A 38 -9.24 0.35 13.51
N ALA A 39 -9.66 -0.78 12.95
CA ALA A 39 -10.72 -1.62 13.52
C ALA A 39 -10.29 -2.22 14.86
N ALA A 40 -9.07 -2.74 14.95
CA ALA A 40 -8.52 -3.32 16.17
C ALA A 40 -8.37 -2.29 17.31
N ALA A 41 -7.79 -1.12 17.01
CA ALA A 41 -7.70 -0.02 17.96
C ALA A 41 -9.10 0.40 18.44
N SER A 42 -10.08 0.48 17.54
CA SER A 42 -11.45 0.83 17.89
C SER A 42 -12.14 -0.24 18.75
N ALA A 43 -11.90 -1.53 18.49
CA ALA A 43 -12.42 -2.62 19.29
C ALA A 43 -11.83 -2.59 20.71
N GLN A 44 -10.52 -2.39 20.84
CA GLN A 44 -9.85 -2.29 22.13
C GLN A 44 -10.32 -1.07 22.94
N VAL A 45 -10.56 0.05 22.27
CA VAL A 45 -11.14 1.25 22.88
C VAL A 45 -12.53 0.98 23.46
N GLN A 46 -13.34 0.14 22.82
CA GLN A 46 -14.68 -0.23 23.31
C GLN A 46 -14.64 -1.23 24.47
N GLN A 47 -13.65 -2.13 24.47
CA GLN A 47 -13.52 -3.24 25.42
C GLN A 47 -12.94 -2.85 26.80
N THR A 48 -12.86 -1.54 27.10
CA THR A 48 -12.45 -0.92 28.38
C THR A 48 -12.21 -1.92 29.53
N GLY A 49 -11.02 -2.51 29.60
CA GLY A 49 -10.64 -3.47 30.65
C GLY A 49 -10.21 -4.87 30.21
N SER A 50 -10.25 -5.20 28.92
CA SER A 50 -9.70 -6.46 28.38
C SER A 50 -8.19 -6.35 28.20
N ASP A 51 -7.41 -7.05 29.03
CA ASP A 51 -5.94 -6.91 29.04
C ASP A 51 -5.30 -7.60 27.83
N ILE A 52 -4.58 -6.81 27.01
CA ILE A 52 -3.81 -7.27 25.83
C ILE A 52 -2.79 -8.34 26.23
N MET A 53 -2.35 -8.33 27.49
CA MET A 53 -1.31 -9.19 28.04
C MET A 53 -1.65 -10.69 28.07
N THR A 54 -2.91 -11.06 27.82
CA THR A 54 -3.33 -12.47 27.75
C THR A 54 -2.93 -13.14 26.43
N ALA A 55 -2.64 -12.36 25.38
CA ALA A 55 -2.22 -12.90 24.09
C ALA A 55 -0.70 -13.22 24.09
N PRO A 56 -0.26 -14.28 23.39
CA PRO A 56 1.16 -14.52 23.15
C PRO A 56 1.81 -13.28 22.51
N ARG A 57 2.97 -12.86 23.02
CA ARG A 57 3.71 -11.76 22.42
C ARG A 57 4.26 -12.20 21.06
N LEU A 58 3.97 -11.38 20.05
CA LEU A 58 4.46 -11.54 18.69
C LEU A 58 5.79 -10.81 18.53
N GLU A 59 6.79 -11.46 17.95
CA GLU A 59 8.01 -10.76 17.53
C GLU A 59 7.75 -10.00 16.22
N LEU A 60 8.18 -8.74 16.15
CA LEU A 60 8.11 -7.90 14.98
C LEU A 60 9.01 -8.45 13.87
N THR A 61 8.39 -8.81 12.77
CA THR A 61 8.99 -9.29 11.54
C THR A 61 8.21 -8.70 10.35
N PRO A 62 8.77 -8.75 9.12
CA PRO A 62 8.04 -8.34 7.92
C PRO A 62 6.72 -9.09 7.70
N ASP A 63 6.54 -10.28 8.28
CA ASP A 63 5.31 -11.07 8.16
C ASP A 63 4.39 -10.93 9.38
N SER A 64 4.72 -10.02 10.31
CA SER A 64 3.91 -9.78 11.50
C SER A 64 2.52 -9.28 11.11
N GLY A 65 1.52 -9.99 11.63
CA GLY A 65 0.13 -9.59 11.54
C GLY A 65 -0.19 -8.41 12.46
N LEU A 66 -1.46 -8.33 12.83
CA LEU A 66 -1.98 -7.29 13.70
C LEU A 66 -1.34 -7.36 15.10
N PHE A 67 -0.88 -6.21 15.61
CA PHE A 67 -0.39 -6.05 16.97
C PHE A 67 -1.01 -4.84 17.66
N LEU A 68 -1.00 -4.84 19.00
CA LEU A 68 -1.51 -3.75 19.83
C LEU A 68 -0.51 -3.37 20.92
N ILE A 69 -0.46 -2.08 21.23
CA ILE A 69 0.28 -1.49 22.34
C ILE A 69 -0.63 -0.46 23.02
N GLU A 70 -0.77 -0.54 24.34
CA GLU A 70 -1.52 0.43 25.13
C GLU A 70 -0.55 1.35 25.86
N TYR A 71 -0.73 2.66 25.71
CA TYR A 71 0.07 3.70 26.34
C TYR A 71 -0.73 4.45 27.41
N GLY A 72 -0.11 4.65 28.57
CA GLY A 72 -0.63 5.44 29.68
C GLY A 72 -0.49 6.94 29.45
N GLN A 73 -0.82 7.78 30.44
CA GLN A 73 -0.82 9.25 30.28
C GLN A 73 0.55 9.85 29.94
N ASN A 74 1.64 9.20 30.34
CA ASN A 74 3.01 9.70 30.17
C ASN A 74 3.73 9.05 28.98
N ASN A 75 2.99 8.58 27.97
CA ASN A 75 3.53 7.80 26.83
C ASN A 75 4.33 6.55 27.25
N THR A 76 4.07 6.04 28.46
CA THR A 76 4.65 4.79 28.94
C THR A 76 3.82 3.61 28.45
N PRO A 77 4.43 2.59 27.84
CA PRO A 77 3.70 1.39 27.45
C PRO A 77 3.21 0.65 28.70
N LEU A 78 1.89 0.44 28.79
CA LEU A 78 1.22 -0.27 29.88
C LEU A 78 1.09 -1.77 29.56
N SER A 79 0.70 -2.09 28.33
CA SER A 79 0.48 -3.46 27.86
C SER A 79 0.82 -3.55 26.37
N THR A 80 1.31 -4.70 25.93
CA THR A 80 1.72 -4.90 24.53
C THR A 80 1.56 -6.36 24.13
N SER A 81 1.12 -6.58 22.89
CA SER A 81 1.11 -7.89 22.24
C SER A 81 2.35 -8.13 21.38
N VAL A 82 3.34 -7.22 21.42
CA VAL A 82 4.46 -7.23 20.46
C VAL A 82 5.80 -6.88 21.10
N THR A 83 6.85 -7.50 20.58
CA THR A 83 8.25 -7.26 20.93
C THR A 83 9.11 -7.06 19.68
N LEU A 84 10.20 -6.31 19.83
CA LEU A 84 11.25 -6.12 18.85
C LEU A 84 12.59 -6.41 19.56
N HIS A 85 13.28 -7.44 19.10
CA HIS A 85 14.47 -8.02 19.76
C HIS A 85 14.22 -8.31 21.24
N GLY A 86 13.05 -8.89 21.54
CA GLY A 86 12.63 -9.22 22.92
C GLY A 86 12.28 -8.01 23.81
N SER A 87 12.35 -6.78 23.29
CA SER A 87 12.00 -5.55 24.00
C SER A 87 10.70 -4.94 23.50
N VAL A 88 10.03 -4.11 24.30
CA VAL A 88 8.80 -3.43 23.85
C VAL A 88 9.19 -2.35 22.82
N PRO A 89 8.65 -2.39 21.59
CA PRO A 89 8.91 -1.34 20.61
C PRO A 89 8.36 0.01 21.08
N VAL A 90 9.12 1.07 20.81
CA VAL A 90 8.74 2.44 21.16
C VAL A 90 8.20 3.16 19.92
N ILE A 91 6.93 3.55 19.98
CA ILE A 91 6.29 4.41 18.97
C ILE A 91 6.74 5.86 19.19
N PRO A 92 7.01 6.64 18.13
CA PRO A 92 7.42 8.03 18.27
C PRO A 92 6.38 8.86 19.05
N ASP A 93 6.84 9.67 20.00
CA ASP A 93 5.95 10.45 20.88
C ASP A 93 5.00 11.36 20.11
N GLY A 94 5.45 11.95 18.99
CA GLY A 94 4.59 12.81 18.16
C GLY A 94 3.33 12.11 17.63
N VAL A 95 3.35 10.79 17.44
CA VAL A 95 2.17 10.01 17.04
C VAL A 95 1.19 9.92 18.19
N LEU A 96 1.69 9.69 19.41
CA LEU A 96 0.88 9.60 20.62
C LEU A 96 0.28 10.96 20.99
N GLU A 97 1.07 12.03 20.89
CA GLU A 97 0.64 13.41 21.12
C GLU A 97 -0.43 13.84 20.12
N THR A 98 -0.23 13.57 18.83
CA THR A 98 -1.21 13.87 17.78
C THR A 98 -2.50 13.11 18.01
N ALA A 99 -2.43 11.82 18.36
CA ALA A 99 -3.61 11.03 18.69
C ALA A 99 -4.37 11.57 19.92
N ARG A 100 -3.68 12.11 20.93
CA ARG A 100 -4.35 12.78 22.07
C ARG A 100 -5.01 14.08 21.66
N ALA A 101 -4.35 14.88 20.83
CA ALA A 101 -4.86 16.18 20.39
C ALA A 101 -6.04 16.06 19.41
N GLN A 102 -5.98 15.10 18.49
CA GLN A 102 -6.92 14.96 17.37
C GLN A 102 -7.85 13.75 17.50
N GLY A 103 -7.65 12.91 18.52
CA GLY A 103 -8.41 11.68 18.77
C GLY A 103 -7.85 10.45 18.04
N THR A 104 -7.16 10.62 16.91
CA THR A 104 -6.51 9.54 16.17
C THR A 104 -5.29 10.07 15.42
N ASP A 105 -4.32 9.19 15.16
CA ASP A 105 -3.23 9.44 14.21
C ASP A 105 -2.95 8.16 13.40
N THR A 106 -2.54 8.31 12.14
CA THR A 106 -2.23 7.19 11.24
C THR A 106 -0.94 7.46 10.50
N VAL A 107 0.07 6.62 10.74
CA VAL A 107 1.41 6.82 10.21
C VAL A 107 2.01 5.51 9.70
N THR A 108 2.97 5.64 8.78
CA THR A 108 3.89 4.55 8.49
C THR A 108 5.08 4.68 9.43
N TRP A 109 5.25 3.69 10.29
CA TRP A 109 6.35 3.62 11.24
C TRP A 109 7.37 2.59 10.80
N GLN A 110 8.64 2.93 10.89
CA GLN A 110 9.75 2.06 10.51
C GLN A 110 10.72 1.94 11.70
N PRO A 111 10.57 0.95 12.59
CA PRO A 111 11.51 0.73 13.70
C PRO A 111 12.93 0.47 13.23
N GLU A 112 13.06 -0.33 12.16
CA GLU A 112 14.34 -0.78 11.63
C GLU A 112 14.32 -0.81 10.09
N PRO A 113 15.49 -0.75 9.44
CA PRO A 113 15.58 -0.98 8.00
C PRO A 113 14.88 -2.28 7.59
N GLY A 114 13.90 -2.19 6.69
CA GLY A 114 13.13 -3.34 6.21
C GLY A 114 11.89 -3.73 7.03
N LEU A 115 11.65 -3.12 8.19
CA LEU A 115 10.39 -3.30 8.95
C LEU A 115 9.53 -2.05 8.80
N ARG A 116 8.57 -2.07 7.86
CA ARG A 116 7.62 -0.97 7.68
C ARG A 116 6.25 -1.39 8.19
N MET A 117 5.70 -0.64 9.13
CA MET A 117 4.45 -0.94 9.82
C MET A 117 3.43 0.18 9.60
N ALA A 118 2.19 -0.20 9.33
CA ALA A 118 1.06 0.71 9.27
C ALA A 118 0.53 0.80 10.67
N VAL A 119 0.55 2.00 11.25
CA VAL A 119 0.24 2.22 12.67
C VAL A 119 -0.91 3.20 12.77
N VAL A 120 -1.91 2.83 13.56
CA VAL A 120 -3.05 3.67 13.93
C VAL A 120 -3.06 3.84 15.43
N ALA A 121 -2.90 5.07 15.89
CA ALA A 121 -3.01 5.44 17.30
C ALA A 121 -4.38 6.08 17.54
N LYS A 122 -5.06 5.69 18.62
CA LYS A 122 -6.38 6.20 18.99
C LYS A 122 -6.45 6.53 20.47
N HIS A 123 -6.90 7.74 20.80
CA HIS A 123 -7.02 8.18 22.18
C HIS A 123 -8.36 7.74 22.79
N THR A 124 -8.32 7.22 24.01
CA THR A 124 -9.51 6.86 24.81
C THR A 124 -9.26 7.05 26.30
N ALA A 125 -10.17 7.74 27.00
CA ALA A 125 -10.17 7.86 28.46
C ALA A 125 -8.79 8.16 29.11
N GLY A 126 -7.97 9.03 28.49
CA GLY A 126 -6.63 9.40 28.96
C GLY A 126 -5.50 8.45 28.52
N LYS A 127 -5.81 7.35 27.84
CA LYS A 127 -4.86 6.39 27.28
C LYS A 127 -4.81 6.49 25.76
N VAL A 128 -3.74 5.97 25.16
CA VAL A 128 -3.62 5.83 23.71
C VAL A 128 -3.46 4.36 23.38
N VAL A 129 -4.37 3.83 22.57
CA VAL A 129 -4.25 2.49 22.01
C VAL A 129 -3.61 2.62 20.63
N VAL A 130 -2.49 1.94 20.45
CA VAL A 130 -1.82 1.83 19.17
C VAL A 130 -2.06 0.43 18.63
N ALA A 131 -2.54 0.35 17.40
CA ALA A 131 -2.59 -0.89 16.65
C ALA A 131 -1.73 -0.75 15.40
N GLY A 132 -1.11 -1.84 14.95
CA GLY A 132 -0.42 -1.83 13.68
C GLY A 132 -0.34 -3.19 13.02
N GLN A 133 0.13 -3.20 11.78
CA GLN A 133 0.40 -4.40 11.00
C GLN A 133 1.52 -4.16 9.99
N SER A 134 2.16 -5.22 9.49
CA SER A 134 3.22 -5.08 8.49
C SER A 134 2.71 -4.59 7.14
N LEU A 135 3.48 -3.72 6.47
CA LEU A 135 3.26 -3.34 5.07
C LEU A 135 3.82 -4.37 4.08
N ALA A 136 4.71 -5.27 4.49
CA ALA A 136 5.45 -6.12 3.54
C ALA A 136 4.53 -6.97 2.64
N PRO A 137 3.41 -7.57 3.13
CA PRO A 137 2.47 -8.30 2.27
C PRO A 137 1.83 -7.42 1.18
N PHE A 138 1.57 -6.14 1.51
CA PHE A 138 0.98 -5.18 0.59
C PHE A 138 2.01 -4.67 -0.44
N GLU A 139 3.26 -4.46 -0.02
CA GLU A 139 4.37 -4.07 -0.90
C GLU A 139 4.74 -5.19 -1.90
N ALA A 140 4.71 -6.45 -1.44
CA ALA A 140 4.90 -7.61 -2.31
C ALA A 140 3.78 -7.72 -3.35
N SER A 141 2.54 -7.44 -2.94
CA SER A 141 1.37 -7.42 -3.83
C SER A 141 1.45 -6.30 -4.86
N ASP A 142 1.89 -5.10 -4.47
CA ASP A 142 2.11 -3.95 -5.38
C ASP A 142 3.16 -4.28 -6.44
N SER A 143 4.29 -4.87 -6.02
CA SER A 143 5.37 -5.27 -6.93
C SER A 143 4.89 -6.29 -7.99
N ARG A 144 4.08 -7.26 -7.56
CA ARG A 144 3.51 -8.27 -8.46
C ARG A 144 2.46 -7.68 -9.41
N ALA A 145 1.60 -6.79 -8.90
CA ALA A 145 0.61 -6.09 -9.71
C ALA A 145 1.29 -5.23 -10.79
N LEU A 146 2.35 -4.49 -10.43
CA LEU A 146 3.15 -3.71 -11.37
C LEU A 146 3.75 -4.60 -12.46
N ALA A 147 4.34 -5.75 -12.11
CA ALA A 147 4.92 -6.67 -13.09
C ALA A 147 3.90 -7.17 -14.11
N ILE A 148 2.70 -7.57 -13.65
CA ILE A 148 1.61 -8.05 -14.51
C ILE A 148 1.11 -6.92 -15.42
N LEU A 149 0.88 -5.73 -14.87
CA LEU A 149 0.40 -4.58 -15.63
C LEU A 149 1.45 -4.10 -16.64
N ALA A 150 2.73 -4.09 -16.28
CA ALA A 150 3.82 -3.76 -17.18
C ALA A 150 3.91 -4.75 -18.35
N ALA A 151 3.78 -6.06 -18.08
CA ALA A 151 3.76 -7.07 -19.14
C ALA A 151 2.56 -6.90 -20.07
N GLY A 152 1.36 -6.67 -19.53
CA GLY A 152 0.15 -6.40 -20.34
C GLY A 152 0.25 -5.12 -21.16
N TRP A 153 0.83 -4.07 -20.59
CA TRP A 153 1.07 -2.81 -21.29
C TRP A 153 2.08 -2.99 -22.43
N LEU A 154 3.20 -3.67 -22.19
CA LEU A 154 4.21 -3.97 -23.22
C LEU A 154 3.63 -4.82 -24.36
N GLY A 155 2.82 -5.82 -24.04
CA GLY A 155 2.10 -6.62 -25.03
C GLY A 155 1.17 -5.75 -25.89
N SER A 156 0.40 -4.86 -25.25
CA SER A 156 -0.50 -3.92 -25.94
C SER A 156 0.28 -2.96 -26.85
N MET A 157 1.39 -2.40 -26.38
CA MET A 157 2.27 -1.53 -27.18
C MET A 157 2.86 -2.28 -28.38
N SER A 158 3.27 -3.54 -28.19
CA SER A 158 3.82 -4.37 -29.26
C SER A 158 2.80 -4.64 -30.37
N VAL A 159 1.54 -4.91 -30.00
CA VAL A 159 0.45 -5.10 -30.97
C VAL A 159 0.15 -3.80 -31.73
N LEU A 160 0.11 -2.66 -31.05
CA LEU A 160 -0.11 -1.36 -31.70
C LEU A 160 1.03 -1.02 -32.68
N ALA A 161 2.28 -1.23 -32.27
CA ALA A 161 3.46 -1.00 -33.11
C ALA A 161 3.49 -1.95 -34.32
N GLY A 162 3.22 -3.25 -34.11
CA GLY A 162 3.15 -4.25 -35.17
C GLY A 162 2.05 -3.96 -36.18
N SER A 163 0.86 -3.59 -35.70
CA SER A 163 -0.27 -3.19 -36.56
C SER A 163 0.09 -1.98 -37.42
N TYR A 164 0.70 -0.96 -36.81
CA TYR A 164 1.17 0.22 -37.52
C TYR A 164 2.24 -0.09 -38.56
N GLY A 165 3.20 -0.96 -38.23
CA GLY A 165 4.26 -1.40 -39.14
C GLY A 165 3.74 -2.19 -40.33
N ALA A 166 2.82 -3.14 -40.09
CA ALA A 166 2.19 -3.94 -41.14
C ALA A 166 1.42 -3.06 -42.14
N LEU A 167 0.64 -2.09 -41.62
CA LEU A 167 -0.07 -1.11 -42.45
C LEU A 167 0.88 -0.30 -43.33
N ARG A 168 2.01 0.19 -42.78
CA ARG A 168 3.01 0.92 -43.57
C ARG A 168 3.69 0.06 -44.63
N LEU A 169 3.92 -1.23 -44.34
CA LEU A 169 4.53 -2.15 -45.31
C LEU A 169 3.59 -2.38 -46.51
N LEU A 170 2.29 -2.55 -46.25
CA LEU A 170 1.28 -2.73 -47.28
C LEU A 170 1.13 -1.48 -48.17
N GLU A 171 1.11 -0.28 -47.58
CA GLU A 171 1.08 0.99 -48.35
C GLU A 171 2.29 1.12 -49.27
N ARG A 172 3.50 0.75 -48.81
CA ARG A 172 4.72 0.77 -49.64
C ARG A 172 4.64 -0.19 -50.81
N ARG A 173 4.08 -1.38 -50.62
CA ARG A 173 3.92 -2.38 -51.70
C ARG A 173 2.93 -1.92 -52.77
N GLN A 174 1.84 -1.27 -52.37
CA GLN A 174 0.84 -0.77 -53.32
C GLN A 174 1.35 0.42 -54.16
N ALA A 175 2.15 1.30 -53.56
CA ALA A 175 2.74 2.44 -54.27
C ALA A 175 3.76 2.02 -55.35
N GLY A 176 4.43 0.87 -55.18
CA GLY A 176 5.38 0.35 -56.16
C GLY A 176 4.74 -0.27 -57.41
N HIS A 177 3.49 -0.72 -57.33
CA HIS A 177 2.80 -1.43 -58.41
C HIS A 177 2.02 -0.51 -59.38
N HIS A 178 2.00 0.80 -59.15
CA HIS A 178 1.27 1.78 -59.97
C HIS A 178 2.18 2.58 -60.91
N ASN A 179 3.48 2.27 -60.92
CA ASN A 179 4.52 2.98 -61.69
C ASN A 179 5.14 2.12 -62.80
N ASP A 180 4.63 0.90 -62.99
CA ASP A 180 4.91 0.00 -64.12
C ASP A 180 3.68 -0.06 -65.03
#